data_AF-A0A1V9FZA1-F1
#
_entry.id   AF-A0A1V9FZA1-F1
#
_cell.length_a   1.000
_cell.length_b   1.000
_cell.length_c   1.000
_cell.angle_alpha   90.00
_cell.angle_beta   90.00
_cell.angle_gamma   90.00
#
_symmetry.space_group_name_H-M   'P 1'
#
loop_
_entity.id
_entity.type
_entity.pdbx_description
1 polymer ?
#
loop_
_entity_poly.entity_id
_entity_poly.type
_entity_poly.pdbx_seq_one_letter_code
_entity_poly.pdbx_strand_id
1 'polypeptide(L)'
;MPWKNYALLKVTACLLALAVSFAACKKVQLDENAATPPNNGGRSAKTETIISDMNPIKVMSFNVRNDAAGDPFSQYVRKDYCLQIILENDVDIVGLQEIAVNDIETWFNARMDSAGYGRYSTGPNNGSPKTIYYKNDRFTRTGGGGFTMITSETRTGKWVVLQDKLNTANSYFVCNNHWTTVSTGERQLDADTVLMNIKNNNTANLPVICFGDFNAKPGTAEMGIIKDASGLNMVDALFDSSGDPTFHGWDAVGDAKIDWILSTRSMAFTSSSVITKSYTVNGQTLWPSDHWPVMATYIPYIFGGAHTDVNGISASSVTKYNFADVDGDGDADKIYWNYTYDSGKPRVFLSNGDGTFAAAAVTHAASASTSSTTRYYYADINGDGKADLIRWNPSLNSGHTLVYLATSGGNFSATAVDNPEGTSAGTTTLYNFADVNGDGKADKIYWNATYDDGHTRVYLATSGGSFSGTVVSGTTGASTTAGTSFWYADVNGDGKADKILWHPDLNSGKTMVYTSDGDGTFTENASYSNSATSGLSNTRFYFADMNGDGKADKVYWNPDNYQGYLKVYYSDSGAFGGPIYTLRGTSQSENTYFYFADISGDGKADQVRWNYGENSGELRNYFAR
;
A
#
# COMPACT_ATOMS: atom_id res chain seq x y z
N MET A 1 2.28 -54.59 -7.67
CA MET A 1 2.21 -53.93 -8.98
C MET A 1 1.82 -52.47 -8.77
N PRO A 2 2.57 -51.51 -9.34
CA PRO A 2 2.45 -50.07 -9.09
C PRO A 2 1.88 -49.31 -10.28
N TRP A 3 1.21 -48.17 -10.07
CA TRP A 3 1.01 -47.09 -11.05
C TRP A 3 1.02 -45.77 -10.25
N LYS A 4 2.15 -45.06 -10.11
CA LYS A 4 2.66 -44.01 -11.02
C LYS A 4 1.56 -43.22 -11.73
N ASN A 5 1.46 -41.93 -11.41
CA ASN A 5 1.30 -40.91 -12.44
C ASN A 5 2.00 -39.61 -12.04
N TYR A 6 2.61 -39.02 -13.06
CA TYR A 6 3.59 -37.96 -13.03
C TYR A 6 2.90 -36.60 -12.94
N ALA A 7 3.27 -35.78 -11.94
CA ALA A 7 3.07 -34.34 -12.03
C ALA A 7 4.28 -33.75 -12.77
N LEU A 8 4.06 -33.34 -14.01
CA LEU A 8 5.01 -32.49 -14.74
C LEU A 8 5.16 -31.18 -13.97
N LEU A 9 6.34 -30.97 -13.38
CA LEU A 9 6.81 -29.67 -12.92
C LEU A 9 6.87 -28.75 -14.16
N LYS A 10 5.90 -27.84 -14.32
CA LYS A 10 6.11 -26.66 -15.16
C LYS A 10 7.07 -25.75 -14.40
N VAL A 11 8.35 -25.83 -14.73
CA VAL A 11 9.35 -24.83 -14.33
C VAL A 11 9.05 -23.57 -15.13
N THR A 12 8.15 -22.73 -14.60
CA THR A 12 8.02 -21.36 -15.07
C THR A 12 9.21 -20.60 -14.50
N ALA A 13 10.11 -20.12 -15.36
CA ALA A 13 11.18 -19.25 -14.95
C ALA A 13 10.59 -17.96 -14.37
N CYS A 14 10.48 -17.87 -13.04
CA CYS A 14 10.19 -16.63 -12.35
C CYS A 14 11.36 -15.67 -12.63
N LEU A 15 11.13 -14.72 -13.54
CA LEU A 15 11.92 -13.51 -13.61
C LEU A 15 11.69 -12.74 -12.30
N LEU A 16 12.63 -12.87 -11.35
CA LEU A 16 12.79 -11.91 -10.27
C LEU A 16 12.89 -10.52 -10.89
N ALA A 17 11.83 -9.72 -10.76
CA ALA A 17 12.01 -8.28 -10.80
C ALA A 17 12.58 -7.89 -9.45
N LEU A 18 13.89 -7.65 -9.40
CA LEU A 18 14.50 -6.90 -8.29
C LEU A 18 13.77 -5.55 -8.24
N ALA A 19 13.01 -5.36 -7.18
CA ALA A 19 12.67 -4.02 -6.73
C ALA A 19 13.91 -3.49 -6.00
N VAL A 20 14.61 -2.55 -6.63
CA VAL A 20 15.71 -1.82 -6.01
C VAL A 20 15.09 -0.64 -5.28
N SER A 21 15.30 -0.57 -3.97
CA SER A 21 14.97 0.61 -3.18
C SER A 21 16.22 1.46 -3.01
N PHE A 22 16.08 2.78 -3.16
CA PHE A 22 17.16 3.73 -2.96
C PHE A 22 16.97 4.45 -1.62
N ALA A 23 18.01 4.47 -0.79
CA ALA A 23 18.07 5.32 0.38
C ALA A 23 18.48 6.72 -0.07
N ALA A 24 17.68 7.73 0.26
CA ALA A 24 18.03 9.13 0.05
C ALA A 24 19.21 9.49 0.98
N CYS A 25 20.35 9.87 0.39
CA CYS A 25 21.54 10.25 1.16
C CYS A 25 21.40 11.71 1.63
N LYS A 26 21.61 11.99 2.93
CA LYS A 26 21.76 13.37 3.44
C LYS A 26 23.12 13.56 4.12
N LYS A 27 23.77 14.66 3.76
CA LYS A 27 25.09 15.11 4.22
C LYS A 27 25.27 15.06 5.74
N VAL A 28 26.35 14.39 6.19
CA VAL A 28 26.97 14.62 7.50
C VAL A 28 27.99 15.76 7.40
N GLN A 29 27.92 16.66 8.38
CA GLN A 29 28.74 17.87 8.51
C GLN A 29 30.19 17.47 8.89
N LEU A 30 31.15 17.72 8.00
CA LEU A 30 32.58 17.66 8.31
C LEU A 30 33.09 19.05 8.71
N ASP A 31 33.94 19.06 9.74
CA ASP A 31 34.55 20.26 10.32
C ASP A 31 35.27 21.14 9.28
N GLU A 32 35.14 22.44 9.52
CA GLU A 32 35.41 23.55 8.60
C GLU A 32 36.88 23.67 8.17
N ASN A 33 37.11 23.83 6.87
CA ASN A 33 37.95 24.92 6.35
C ASN A 33 37.69 25.21 4.84
N ALA A 34 36.93 26.29 4.64
CA ALA A 34 36.94 27.25 3.52
C ALA A 34 36.91 26.75 2.05
N ALA A 35 35.70 26.54 1.54
CA ALA A 35 35.24 27.12 0.27
C ALA A 35 33.71 27.23 0.32
N THR A 36 33.14 28.42 0.05
CA THR A 36 31.70 28.69 0.07
C THR A 36 30.93 27.75 -0.86
N PRO A 37 29.98 26.92 -0.36
CA PRO A 37 29.13 26.10 -1.22
C PRO A 37 27.98 26.94 -1.82
N PRO A 38 27.41 26.54 -2.97
CA PRO A 38 26.22 27.16 -3.51
C PRO A 38 25.03 26.90 -2.59
N ASN A 39 24.07 27.82 -2.67
CA ASN A 39 22.90 27.94 -1.83
C ASN A 39 21.92 26.76 -2.06
N ASN A 40 22.12 25.62 -1.39
CA ASN A 40 21.12 24.55 -1.34
C ASN A 40 20.08 24.90 -0.28
N GLY A 41 18.84 25.18 -0.72
CA GLY A 41 17.70 25.34 0.17
C GLY A 41 17.53 24.09 1.02
N GLY A 42 17.88 24.20 2.31
CA GLY A 42 17.76 23.10 3.25
C GLY A 42 16.29 22.70 3.42
N ARG A 43 15.92 21.53 2.90
CA ARG A 43 14.65 20.88 3.27
C ARG A 43 14.76 20.41 4.72
N SER A 44 13.87 20.93 5.57
CA SER A 44 13.72 20.58 6.99
C SER A 44 13.60 19.06 7.15
N ALA A 45 14.20 18.50 8.21
CA ALA A 45 13.87 17.14 8.64
C ALA A 45 12.35 17.05 8.85
N LYS A 46 11.72 16.07 8.20
CA LYS A 46 10.28 15.81 8.33
C LYS A 46 10.05 14.98 9.60
N THR A 47 8.92 15.21 10.26
CA THR A 47 8.55 14.55 11.51
C THR A 47 8.17 13.09 11.24
N GLU A 48 8.70 12.16 12.04
CA GLU A 48 8.26 10.75 12.08
C GLU A 48 6.72 10.69 12.17
N THR A 49 6.07 10.00 11.23
CA THR A 49 4.60 9.85 11.25
C THR A 49 4.25 8.43 11.65
N ILE A 50 3.96 8.25 12.94
CA ILE A 50 3.45 6.99 13.45
C ILE A 50 1.94 6.84 13.17
N ILE A 51 1.46 5.60 13.03
CA ILE A 51 0.04 5.34 12.68
C ILE A 51 -0.96 6.04 13.62
N SER A 52 -0.64 6.17 14.92
CA SER A 52 -1.51 6.87 15.88
C SER A 52 -1.71 8.35 15.52
N ASP A 53 -0.74 8.96 14.87
CA ASP A 53 -0.75 10.38 14.52
C ASP A 53 -1.54 10.64 13.23
N MET A 54 -1.85 9.58 12.47
CA MET A 54 -2.78 9.62 11.33
C MET A 54 -4.24 9.76 11.74
N ASN A 55 -4.51 9.83 13.04
CA ASN A 55 -5.83 10.07 13.62
C ASN A 55 -6.91 9.12 13.07
N PRO A 56 -6.81 7.79 13.28
CA PRO A 56 -7.75 6.82 12.71
C PRO A 56 -9.21 7.05 13.12
N ILE A 57 -10.14 6.65 12.25
CA ILE A 57 -11.60 6.80 12.40
C ILE A 57 -12.26 5.43 12.29
N LYS A 58 -12.92 5.01 13.37
CA LYS A 58 -13.71 3.78 13.43
C LYS A 58 -15.13 4.03 12.93
N VAL A 59 -15.53 3.29 11.90
CA VAL A 59 -16.86 3.40 11.28
C VAL A 59 -17.59 2.08 11.36
N MET A 60 -18.88 2.10 11.69
CA MET A 60 -19.73 0.92 11.75
C MET A 60 -21.03 1.10 10.95
N SER A 61 -21.48 0.03 10.29
CA SER A 61 -22.85 -0.12 9.84
C SER A 61 -23.52 -1.27 10.56
N PHE A 62 -24.74 -1.06 11.03
CA PHE A 62 -25.45 -2.06 11.81
C PHE A 62 -26.97 -2.01 11.56
N ASN A 63 -27.48 -3.01 10.83
CA ASN A 63 -28.91 -3.26 10.78
C ASN A 63 -29.31 -3.87 12.13
N VAL A 64 -30.12 -3.15 12.93
CA VAL A 64 -30.50 -3.57 14.28
C VAL A 64 -31.82 -4.32 14.35
N ARG A 65 -32.41 -4.63 13.18
CA ARG A 65 -33.62 -5.40 12.96
C ARG A 65 -34.86 -4.88 13.68
N ASN A 66 -35.90 -4.54 12.92
CA ASN A 66 -37.15 -4.03 13.47
C ASN A 66 -37.85 -5.05 14.40
N ASP A 67 -38.79 -4.56 15.20
CA ASP A 67 -39.58 -5.43 16.09
C ASP A 67 -40.62 -6.23 15.29
N ALA A 68 -40.53 -7.56 15.32
CA ALA A 68 -41.43 -8.47 14.64
C ALA A 68 -41.84 -9.65 15.53
N ALA A 69 -43.12 -10.06 15.46
CA ALA A 69 -43.71 -11.08 16.34
C ALA A 69 -43.13 -12.50 16.17
N GLY A 70 -42.33 -12.74 15.12
CA GLY A 70 -41.66 -14.02 14.86
C GLY A 70 -40.17 -14.04 15.20
N ASP A 71 -39.60 -12.91 15.64
CA ASP A 71 -38.18 -12.86 15.99
C ASP A 71 -37.93 -13.61 17.33
N PRO A 72 -36.76 -14.27 17.51
CA PRO A 72 -36.47 -15.03 18.73
C PRO A 72 -36.54 -14.20 20.01
N PHE A 73 -36.20 -12.91 19.91
CA PHE A 73 -36.33 -11.92 20.97
C PHE A 73 -36.88 -10.61 20.38
N SER A 74 -37.76 -9.94 21.14
CA SER A 74 -38.25 -8.61 20.74
C SER A 74 -37.11 -7.58 20.71
N GLN A 75 -37.29 -6.54 19.90
CA GLN A 75 -36.31 -5.45 19.80
C GLN A 75 -36.12 -4.74 21.16
N TYR A 76 -37.13 -4.77 22.04
CA TYR A 76 -37.05 -4.25 23.41
C TYR A 76 -36.02 -4.96 24.28
N VAL A 77 -35.79 -6.26 24.05
CA VAL A 77 -34.75 -7.04 24.75
C VAL A 77 -33.40 -6.86 24.06
N ARG A 78 -33.38 -6.87 22.72
CA ARG A 78 -32.15 -6.85 21.94
C ARG A 78 -31.42 -5.50 21.94
N LYS A 79 -32.16 -4.38 22.03
CA LYS A 79 -31.62 -3.01 21.88
C LYS A 79 -30.45 -2.70 22.82
N ASP A 80 -30.47 -3.20 24.05
CA ASP A 80 -29.40 -3.01 25.03
C ASP A 80 -28.10 -3.67 24.56
N TYR A 81 -28.18 -4.86 23.97
CA TYR A 81 -27.04 -5.59 23.42
C TYR A 81 -26.51 -4.98 22.13
N CYS A 82 -27.39 -4.43 21.29
CA CYS A 82 -26.97 -3.65 20.12
C CYS A 82 -26.16 -2.42 20.53
N LEU A 83 -26.67 -1.66 21.52
CA LEU A 83 -25.95 -0.51 22.09
C LEU A 83 -24.62 -0.95 22.71
N GLN A 84 -24.61 -2.04 23.46
CA GLN A 84 -23.40 -2.58 24.09
C GLN A 84 -22.31 -2.86 23.05
N ILE A 85 -22.63 -3.49 21.92
CA ILE A 85 -21.66 -3.71 20.83
C ILE A 85 -21.08 -2.38 20.33
N ILE A 86 -21.92 -1.37 20.09
CA ILE A 86 -21.46 -0.06 19.60
C ILE A 86 -20.49 0.58 20.59
N LEU A 87 -20.83 0.59 21.87
CA LEU A 87 -20.02 1.25 22.91
C LEU A 87 -18.72 0.50 23.21
N GLU A 88 -18.74 -0.84 23.25
CA GLU A 88 -17.54 -1.65 23.51
C GLU A 88 -16.51 -1.58 22.37
N ASN A 89 -16.95 -1.34 21.14
CA ASN A 89 -16.05 -1.16 20.00
C ASN A 89 -15.56 0.29 19.85
N ASP A 90 -16.04 1.21 20.70
CA ASP A 90 -15.59 2.60 20.75
C ASP A 90 -15.69 3.29 19.37
N VAL A 91 -16.81 3.09 18.67
CA VAL A 91 -17.01 3.51 17.28
C VAL A 91 -17.09 5.03 17.17
N ASP A 92 -16.43 5.65 16.20
CA ASP A 92 -16.51 7.11 16.04
C ASP A 92 -17.73 7.55 15.24
N ILE A 93 -18.14 6.78 14.24
CA ILE A 93 -19.31 7.02 13.38
C ILE A 93 -20.09 5.71 13.18
N VAL A 94 -21.39 5.69 13.48
CA VAL A 94 -22.24 4.52 13.27
C VAL A 94 -23.53 4.85 12.54
N GLY A 95 -23.84 4.06 11.51
CA GLY A 95 -25.13 4.05 10.83
C GLY A 95 -26.01 2.91 11.31
N LEU A 96 -27.22 3.22 11.76
CA LEU A 96 -28.22 2.20 12.07
C LEU A 96 -29.26 2.08 10.97
N GLN A 97 -29.66 0.85 10.67
CA GLN A 97 -30.84 0.52 9.87
C GLN A 97 -31.87 -0.21 10.74
N GLU A 98 -33.15 -0.15 10.36
CA GLU A 98 -34.27 -0.85 11.02
C GLU A 98 -34.63 -0.44 12.47
N ILE A 99 -34.24 0.75 12.90
CA ILE A 99 -34.68 1.31 14.19
C ILE A 99 -36.12 1.91 14.13
N ALA A 100 -37.09 1.14 13.63
CA ALA A 100 -38.40 1.63 13.20
C ALA A 100 -39.39 2.01 14.32
N VAL A 101 -39.20 1.49 15.54
CA VAL A 101 -40.14 1.69 16.65
C VAL A 101 -39.80 2.99 17.38
N ASN A 102 -40.72 3.96 17.39
CA ASN A 102 -40.50 5.31 17.94
C ASN A 102 -39.93 5.32 19.37
N ASP A 103 -40.44 4.47 20.27
CA ASP A 103 -39.98 4.42 21.66
C ASP A 103 -38.56 3.81 21.77
N ILE A 104 -38.23 2.87 20.88
CA ILE A 104 -36.89 2.28 20.79
C ILE A 104 -35.91 3.28 20.19
N GLU A 105 -36.32 4.01 19.14
CA GLU A 105 -35.52 5.10 18.57
C GLU A 105 -35.25 6.19 19.61
N THR A 106 -36.29 6.64 20.33
CA THR A 106 -36.18 7.63 21.41
C THR A 106 -35.23 7.15 22.50
N TRP A 107 -35.33 5.88 22.88
CA TRP A 107 -34.44 5.27 23.86
C TRP A 107 -32.98 5.25 23.36
N PHE A 108 -32.73 4.78 22.14
CA PHE A 108 -31.39 4.72 21.55
C PHE A 108 -30.76 6.11 21.46
N ASN A 109 -31.54 7.07 20.96
CA ASN A 109 -31.18 8.47 20.87
C ASN A 109 -30.69 9.02 22.22
N ALA A 110 -31.47 8.82 23.29
CA ALA A 110 -31.09 9.29 24.63
C ALA A 110 -29.83 8.60 25.18
N ARG A 111 -29.64 7.31 24.89
CA ARG A 111 -28.46 6.56 25.32
C ARG A 111 -27.20 6.95 24.57
N MET A 112 -27.29 7.15 23.26
CA MET A 112 -26.19 7.64 22.44
C MET A 112 -25.79 9.07 22.82
N ASP A 113 -26.77 9.96 23.09
CA ASP A 113 -26.49 11.31 23.61
C ASP A 113 -25.74 11.25 24.95
N SER A 114 -26.19 10.39 25.87
CA SER A 114 -25.53 10.18 27.17
C SER A 114 -24.11 9.61 27.03
N ALA A 115 -23.84 8.88 25.94
CA ALA A 115 -22.53 8.35 25.60
C ALA A 115 -21.65 9.35 24.81
N GLY A 116 -22.10 10.61 24.64
CA GLY A 116 -21.33 11.67 24.00
C GLY A 116 -21.47 11.74 22.47
N TYR A 117 -22.42 11.03 21.87
CA TYR A 117 -22.65 11.08 20.43
C TYR A 117 -23.60 12.22 20.04
N GLY A 118 -23.29 12.88 18.94
CA GLY A 118 -24.25 13.65 18.16
C GLY A 118 -24.97 12.72 17.19
N ARG A 119 -26.06 13.22 16.59
CA ARG A 119 -26.83 12.45 15.61
C ARG A 119 -27.40 13.30 14.49
N TYR A 120 -27.67 12.64 13.38
CA TYR A 120 -28.54 13.14 12.32
C TYR A 120 -29.67 12.13 12.07
N SER A 121 -30.89 12.51 12.46
CA SER A 121 -32.11 11.69 12.33
C SER A 121 -33.26 12.40 11.59
N THR A 122 -33.10 13.67 11.20
CA THR A 122 -34.15 14.49 10.54
C THR A 122 -34.39 14.10 9.07
N GLY A 123 -35.60 14.33 8.53
CA GLY A 123 -35.97 14.04 7.12
C GLY A 123 -37.28 13.24 6.97
N PRO A 124 -37.74 12.94 5.73
CA PRO A 124 -39.02 12.29 5.49
C PRO A 124 -39.07 10.88 6.12
N ASN A 125 -40.14 10.62 6.88
CA ASN A 125 -40.40 9.33 7.52
C ASN A 125 -41.00 8.36 6.51
N ASN A 126 -40.32 7.22 6.26
CA ASN A 126 -41.04 6.01 5.89
C ASN A 126 -40.38 4.76 6.48
N GLY A 127 -41.01 4.22 7.53
CA GLY A 127 -40.87 2.83 7.99
C GLY A 127 -39.62 2.43 8.77
N SER A 128 -38.51 3.18 8.74
CA SER A 128 -37.34 2.99 9.63
C SER A 128 -36.35 4.15 9.49
N PRO A 129 -35.95 4.83 10.58
CA PRO A 129 -34.90 5.85 10.55
C PRO A 129 -33.57 5.25 10.13
N LYS A 130 -32.85 5.96 9.26
CA LYS A 130 -31.43 5.72 8.96
C LYS A 130 -30.60 6.72 9.73
N THR A 131 -30.46 6.49 11.03
CA THR A 131 -29.77 7.44 11.91
C THR A 131 -28.27 7.28 11.73
N ILE A 132 -27.57 8.41 11.63
CA ILE A 132 -26.11 8.47 11.71
C ILE A 132 -25.76 9.09 13.06
N TYR A 133 -25.06 8.34 13.90
CA TYR A 133 -24.45 8.85 15.12
C TYR A 133 -22.96 9.08 14.90
N TYR A 134 -22.40 10.08 15.57
CA TYR A 134 -20.98 10.42 15.51
C TYR A 134 -20.53 10.99 16.85
N LYS A 135 -19.30 10.71 17.29
CA LYS A 135 -18.80 11.26 18.57
C LYS A 135 -18.68 12.78 18.50
N ASN A 136 -19.22 13.49 19.50
CA ASN A 136 -19.18 14.95 19.56
C ASN A 136 -17.79 15.50 19.89
N ASP A 137 -16.93 14.75 20.58
CA ASP A 137 -15.57 15.17 20.89
C ASP A 137 -14.64 15.08 19.67
N ARG A 138 -14.95 14.20 18.72
CA ARG A 138 -14.17 14.00 17.49
C ARG A 138 -14.68 14.80 16.30
N PHE A 139 -15.99 14.97 16.13
CA PHE A 139 -16.55 15.57 14.91
C PHE A 139 -17.44 16.78 15.17
N THR A 140 -17.38 17.73 14.24
CA THR A 140 -18.38 18.79 14.08
C THR A 140 -19.19 18.51 12.82
N ARG A 141 -20.51 18.36 12.95
CA ARG A 141 -21.39 18.25 11.78
C ARG A 141 -21.58 19.62 11.13
N THR A 142 -21.17 19.76 9.88
CA THR A 142 -21.27 21.00 9.10
C THR A 142 -22.37 20.95 8.03
N GLY A 143 -22.90 19.76 7.73
CA GLY A 143 -24.00 19.58 6.80
C GLY A 143 -24.75 18.28 7.06
N GLY A 144 -25.97 18.17 6.54
CA GLY A 144 -26.75 16.94 6.57
C GLY A 144 -28.03 17.02 5.78
N GLY A 145 -28.51 15.88 5.32
CA GLY A 145 -29.70 15.74 4.49
C GLY A 145 -30.26 14.33 4.48
N GLY A 146 -31.47 14.18 3.95
CA GLY A 146 -32.11 12.89 3.72
C GLY A 146 -32.65 12.79 2.31
N PHE A 147 -32.80 11.57 1.82
CA PHE A 147 -33.36 11.29 0.50
C PHE A 147 -34.24 10.04 0.52
N THR A 148 -35.18 10.00 -0.42
CA THR A 148 -36.09 8.87 -0.64
C THR A 148 -35.73 8.22 -1.96
N MET A 149 -35.64 6.89 -1.96
CA MET A 149 -35.37 6.10 -3.15
C MET A 149 -36.58 6.10 -4.10
N ILE A 150 -36.31 6.07 -5.39
CA ILE A 150 -37.33 6.08 -6.44
C ILE A 150 -37.72 4.62 -6.75
N THR A 151 -38.25 3.93 -5.75
CA THR A 151 -38.60 2.50 -5.78
C THR A 151 -39.97 2.25 -5.16
N SER A 152 -40.52 1.05 -5.34
CA SER A 152 -41.88 0.72 -4.87
C SER A 152 -42.02 0.78 -3.35
N GLU A 153 -40.97 0.38 -2.61
CA GLU A 153 -40.92 0.45 -1.15
C GLU A 153 -40.60 1.85 -0.62
N THR A 154 -40.17 2.79 -1.47
CA THR A 154 -39.80 4.17 -1.08
C THR A 154 -38.85 4.23 0.11
N ARG A 155 -37.83 3.34 0.10
CA ARG A 155 -36.78 3.28 1.12
C ARG A 155 -36.06 4.64 1.23
N THR A 156 -35.28 4.84 2.29
CA THR A 156 -34.62 6.14 2.54
C THR A 156 -33.14 5.98 2.84
N GLY A 157 -32.41 7.08 2.65
CA GLY A 157 -31.05 7.26 3.12
C GLY A 157 -30.85 8.63 3.75
N LYS A 158 -29.75 8.77 4.50
CA LYS A 158 -29.31 10.03 5.09
C LYS A 158 -27.83 10.24 4.85
N TRP A 159 -27.42 11.49 4.85
CA TRP A 159 -26.03 11.87 4.79
C TRP A 159 -25.70 13.00 5.75
N VAL A 160 -24.43 13.09 6.13
CA VAL A 160 -23.85 14.18 6.92
C VAL A 160 -22.49 14.56 6.36
N VAL A 161 -22.08 15.81 6.58
CA VAL A 161 -20.68 16.22 6.46
C VAL A 161 -20.12 16.40 7.85
N LEU A 162 -19.04 15.68 8.15
CA LEU A 162 -18.36 15.70 9.44
C LEU A 162 -16.96 16.26 9.26
N GLN A 163 -16.68 17.39 9.91
CA GLN A 163 -15.33 17.94 10.03
C GLN A 163 -14.65 17.34 11.25
N ASP A 164 -13.43 16.87 11.05
CA ASP A 164 -12.60 16.30 12.11
C ASP A 164 -12.03 17.39 13.02
N LYS A 165 -12.17 17.22 14.34
CA LYS A 165 -11.65 18.16 15.33
C LYS A 165 -10.17 17.97 15.63
N LEU A 166 -9.62 16.77 15.39
CA LEU A 166 -8.19 16.52 15.60
C LEU A 166 -7.35 17.01 14.41
N ASN A 167 -7.94 17.07 13.22
CA ASN A 167 -7.35 17.75 12.06
C ASN A 167 -8.45 18.43 11.23
N THR A 168 -8.63 19.73 11.43
CA THR A 168 -9.71 20.50 10.79
C THR A 168 -9.60 20.63 9.26
N ALA A 169 -8.45 20.24 8.67
CA ALA A 169 -8.30 20.11 7.22
C ALA A 169 -9.04 18.86 6.67
N ASN A 170 -9.34 17.89 7.53
CA ASN A 170 -10.06 16.68 7.16
C ASN A 170 -11.57 16.85 7.37
N SER A 171 -12.34 16.50 6.34
CA SER A 171 -13.80 16.45 6.38
C SER A 171 -14.30 15.30 5.52
N TYR A 172 -15.38 14.66 5.95
CA TYR A 172 -15.89 13.44 5.33
C TYR A 172 -17.35 13.59 4.99
N PHE A 173 -17.73 13.15 3.79
CA PHE A 173 -19.14 12.96 3.41
C PHE A 173 -19.56 11.55 3.79
N VAL A 174 -20.45 11.42 4.76
CA VAL A 174 -20.89 10.12 5.29
C VAL A 174 -22.33 9.85 4.88
N CYS A 175 -22.60 8.68 4.31
CA CYS A 175 -23.93 8.27 3.87
C CYS A 175 -24.34 6.95 4.52
N ASN A 176 -25.56 6.90 5.06
CA ASN A 176 -26.23 5.71 5.57
C ASN A 176 -27.49 5.44 4.75
N ASN A 177 -27.73 4.19 4.35
CA ASN A 177 -28.91 3.83 3.55
C ASN A 177 -29.37 2.39 3.83
N HIS A 178 -30.55 2.04 3.33
CA HIS A 178 -31.04 0.65 3.31
C HIS A 178 -31.84 0.44 2.02
N TRP A 179 -31.37 -0.46 1.16
CA TRP A 179 -31.97 -0.69 -0.15
C TRP A 179 -33.14 -1.67 -0.09
N THR A 180 -33.94 -1.70 -1.14
CA THR A 180 -35.09 -2.59 -1.26
C THR A 180 -34.71 -4.06 -1.42
N THR A 181 -35.57 -4.95 -0.95
CA THR A 181 -35.48 -6.40 -1.17
C THR A 181 -36.23 -6.86 -2.43
N VAL A 182 -37.06 -6.00 -3.04
CA VAL A 182 -38.07 -6.37 -4.05
C VAL A 182 -37.46 -6.99 -5.31
N SER A 183 -36.48 -6.32 -5.94
CA SER A 183 -35.85 -6.83 -7.15
C SER A 183 -34.48 -6.22 -7.39
N THR A 184 -33.66 -6.89 -8.20
CA THR A 184 -32.37 -6.36 -8.67
C THR A 184 -32.55 -5.05 -9.44
N GLY A 185 -33.60 -4.91 -10.26
CA GLY A 185 -33.85 -3.69 -11.02
C GLY A 185 -34.13 -2.49 -10.11
N GLU A 186 -34.89 -2.68 -9.03
CA GLU A 186 -35.12 -1.60 -8.06
C GLU A 186 -33.86 -1.28 -7.24
N ARG A 187 -33.02 -2.27 -6.90
CA ARG A 187 -31.74 -1.98 -6.23
C ARG A 187 -30.75 -1.20 -7.11
N GLN A 188 -30.81 -1.36 -8.43
CA GLN A 188 -30.04 -0.51 -9.34
C GLN A 188 -30.52 0.95 -9.25
N LEU A 189 -31.84 1.18 -9.16
CA LEU A 189 -32.40 2.53 -8.94
C LEU A 189 -32.03 3.10 -7.56
N ASP A 190 -31.96 2.27 -6.52
CA ASP A 190 -31.46 2.68 -5.20
C ASP A 190 -29.99 3.12 -5.30
N ALA A 191 -29.13 2.33 -5.97
CA ALA A 191 -27.72 2.67 -6.20
C ALA A 191 -27.58 4.02 -6.92
N ASP A 192 -28.33 4.23 -8.01
CA ASP A 192 -28.35 5.49 -8.75
C ASP A 192 -28.80 6.66 -7.88
N THR A 193 -29.83 6.46 -7.03
CA THR A 193 -30.35 7.50 -6.14
C THR A 193 -29.32 7.88 -5.08
N VAL A 194 -28.62 6.91 -4.49
CA VAL A 194 -27.53 7.19 -3.53
C VAL A 194 -26.42 7.99 -4.19
N LEU A 195 -25.96 7.57 -5.37
CA LEU A 195 -24.90 8.25 -6.12
C LEU A 195 -25.28 9.68 -6.49
N MET A 196 -26.51 9.89 -6.96
CA MET A 196 -27.02 11.21 -7.28
C MET A 196 -27.01 12.12 -6.05
N ASN A 197 -27.40 11.61 -4.88
CA ASN A 197 -27.39 12.37 -3.65
C ASN A 197 -25.98 12.69 -3.15
N ILE A 198 -25.04 11.75 -3.25
CA ILE A 198 -23.63 12.03 -2.94
C ILE A 198 -23.13 13.15 -3.85
N LYS A 199 -23.33 13.06 -5.16
CA LYS A 199 -22.83 14.06 -6.12
C LYS A 199 -23.45 15.45 -5.91
N ASN A 200 -24.76 15.52 -5.73
CA ASN A 200 -25.47 16.79 -5.61
C ASN A 200 -25.14 17.53 -4.31
N ASN A 201 -24.79 16.80 -3.24
CA ASN A 201 -24.57 17.37 -1.92
C ASN A 201 -23.10 17.43 -1.50
N ASN A 202 -22.21 16.62 -2.10
CA ASN A 202 -20.76 16.65 -1.87
C ASN A 202 -20.05 17.60 -2.85
N THR A 203 -20.45 18.87 -2.86
CA THR A 203 -19.92 19.89 -3.79
C THR A 203 -18.43 20.22 -3.53
N ALA A 204 -17.93 19.90 -2.34
CA ALA A 204 -16.53 20.07 -1.96
C ALA A 204 -15.64 18.86 -2.33
N ASN A 205 -16.19 17.83 -2.97
CA ASN A 205 -15.47 16.61 -3.36
C ASN A 205 -14.71 15.95 -2.19
N LEU A 206 -15.35 15.93 -1.02
CA LEU A 206 -14.80 15.33 0.19
C LEU A 206 -14.67 13.81 0.03
N PRO A 207 -13.72 13.16 0.72
CA PRO A 207 -13.73 11.71 0.86
C PRO A 207 -15.10 11.21 1.32
N VAL A 208 -15.62 10.21 0.61
CA VAL A 208 -16.94 9.63 0.88
C VAL A 208 -16.77 8.34 1.67
N ILE A 209 -17.61 8.17 2.69
CA ILE A 209 -17.83 6.92 3.41
C ILE A 209 -19.32 6.58 3.27
N CYS A 210 -19.66 5.54 2.54
CA CYS A 210 -21.03 5.13 2.25
C CYS A 210 -21.26 3.73 2.78
N PHE A 211 -22.18 3.57 3.72
CA PHE A 211 -22.46 2.29 4.35
C PHE A 211 -23.95 2.05 4.55
N GLY A 212 -24.30 0.80 4.85
CA GLY A 212 -25.69 0.41 5.04
C GLY A 212 -25.94 -1.06 4.73
N ASP A 213 -27.22 -1.44 4.86
CA ASP A 213 -27.75 -2.71 4.36
C ASP A 213 -28.22 -2.52 2.92
N PHE A 214 -27.44 -3.02 1.96
CA PHE A 214 -27.70 -2.78 0.54
C PHE A 214 -28.60 -3.88 -0.04
N ASN A 215 -28.96 -4.92 0.72
CA ASN A 215 -29.68 -6.09 0.23
C ASN A 215 -29.09 -6.69 -1.07
N ALA A 216 -27.79 -6.47 -1.30
CA ALA A 216 -27.10 -6.76 -2.54
C ALA A 216 -25.82 -7.55 -2.26
N LYS A 217 -25.66 -8.64 -3.00
CA LYS A 217 -24.52 -9.57 -2.85
C LYS A 217 -23.32 -9.12 -3.70
N PRO A 218 -22.10 -9.58 -3.39
CA PRO A 218 -20.95 -9.34 -4.25
C PRO A 218 -21.20 -9.77 -5.70
N GLY A 219 -20.71 -8.97 -6.67
CA GLY A 219 -20.80 -9.27 -8.10
C GLY A 219 -22.14 -8.94 -8.76
N THR A 220 -23.15 -8.45 -8.03
CA THR A 220 -24.40 -8.00 -8.65
C THR A 220 -24.24 -6.65 -9.37
N ALA A 221 -25.12 -6.37 -10.35
CA ALA A 221 -25.03 -5.18 -11.18
C ALA A 221 -25.17 -3.88 -10.37
N GLU A 222 -26.07 -3.86 -9.38
CA GLU A 222 -26.26 -2.74 -8.46
C GLU A 222 -25.00 -2.42 -7.63
N MET A 223 -24.21 -3.44 -7.27
CA MET A 223 -22.92 -3.23 -6.61
C MET A 223 -21.86 -2.67 -7.56
N GLY A 224 -21.91 -3.03 -8.85
CA GLY A 224 -21.09 -2.40 -9.88
C GLY A 224 -21.45 -0.91 -10.07
N ILE A 225 -22.74 -0.58 -10.03
CA ILE A 225 -23.23 0.79 -10.17
C ILE A 225 -22.70 1.67 -9.04
N ILE A 226 -23.00 1.33 -7.78
CA ILE A 226 -22.61 2.15 -6.63
C ILE A 226 -21.10 2.36 -6.55
N LYS A 227 -20.29 1.38 -6.96
CA LYS A 227 -18.82 1.49 -6.90
C LYS A 227 -18.23 2.39 -7.97
N ASP A 228 -18.64 2.26 -9.23
CA ASP A 228 -17.84 2.84 -10.31
C ASP A 228 -18.63 3.47 -11.46
N ALA A 229 -19.95 3.26 -11.58
CA ALA A 229 -20.73 3.82 -12.70
C ALA A 229 -20.74 5.36 -12.78
N SER A 230 -20.17 6.02 -11.77
CA SER A 230 -20.32 7.45 -11.54
C SER A 230 -18.99 8.20 -11.40
N GLY A 231 -17.85 7.50 -11.42
CA GLY A 231 -16.50 8.08 -11.30
C GLY A 231 -16.00 8.32 -9.87
N LEU A 232 -16.80 8.01 -8.84
CA LEU A 232 -16.35 8.08 -7.43
C LEU A 232 -15.33 6.98 -7.07
N ASN A 233 -15.34 5.87 -7.82
CA ASN A 233 -14.42 4.74 -7.66
C ASN A 233 -14.36 4.28 -6.20
N MET A 234 -15.52 3.91 -5.66
CA MET A 234 -15.66 3.45 -4.29
C MET A 234 -15.23 1.99 -4.15
N VAL A 235 -14.59 1.68 -3.04
CA VAL A 235 -14.06 0.37 -2.70
C VAL A 235 -14.59 -0.08 -1.34
N ASP A 236 -14.83 -1.37 -1.20
CA ASP A 236 -15.29 -1.98 0.04
C ASP A 236 -14.11 -2.25 0.99
N ALA A 237 -14.27 -1.89 2.25
CA ALA A 237 -13.30 -2.24 3.29
C ALA A 237 -13.31 -3.75 3.60
N LEU A 238 -14.40 -4.47 3.32
CA LEU A 238 -14.53 -5.92 3.56
C LEU A 238 -14.09 -6.79 2.36
N PHE A 239 -13.29 -6.26 1.44
CA PHE A 239 -12.67 -7.03 0.33
C PHE A 239 -13.65 -7.71 -0.66
N ASP A 240 -14.81 -7.11 -0.94
CA ASP A 240 -15.73 -7.55 -2.00
C ASP A 240 -16.15 -9.03 -1.90
N SER A 241 -15.65 -9.89 -2.79
CA SER A 241 -16.02 -11.30 -2.90
C SER A 241 -15.30 -12.22 -1.92
N SER A 242 -14.34 -11.68 -1.15
CA SER A 242 -13.58 -12.42 -0.13
C SER A 242 -13.94 -11.99 1.30
N GLY A 243 -14.96 -11.16 1.48
CA GLY A 243 -15.43 -10.71 2.80
C GLY A 243 -16.31 -11.73 3.51
N ASP A 244 -16.31 -11.69 4.84
CA ASP A 244 -17.18 -12.52 5.67
C ASP A 244 -18.67 -12.19 5.44
N PRO A 245 -19.58 -13.18 5.58
CA PRO A 245 -21.02 -12.94 5.59
C PRO A 245 -21.41 -11.94 6.68
N THR A 246 -22.44 -11.14 6.42
CA THR A 246 -22.93 -10.08 7.32
C THR A 246 -24.37 -10.33 7.78
N PHE A 247 -25.13 -11.12 7.03
CA PHE A 247 -26.46 -11.59 7.38
C PHE A 247 -26.42 -13.05 7.80
N HIS A 248 -27.13 -13.39 8.87
CA HIS A 248 -27.15 -14.74 9.43
C HIS A 248 -28.55 -15.22 9.84
N GLY A 249 -29.59 -14.39 9.71
CA GLY A 249 -30.98 -14.85 9.89
C GLY A 249 -31.25 -15.51 11.25
N TRP A 250 -30.56 -15.07 12.30
CA TRP A 250 -30.57 -15.64 13.66
C TRP A 250 -29.80 -16.96 13.85
N ASP A 251 -29.12 -17.48 12.83
CA ASP A 251 -28.20 -18.62 12.94
C ASP A 251 -26.82 -18.17 13.43
N ALA A 252 -26.02 -19.10 13.95
CA ALA A 252 -24.61 -18.89 14.26
C ALA A 252 -23.72 -18.88 13.00
N VAL A 253 -24.24 -19.35 11.86
CA VAL A 253 -23.54 -19.36 10.57
C VAL A 253 -24.14 -18.29 9.66
N GLY A 254 -23.28 -17.55 8.97
CA GLY A 254 -23.73 -16.49 8.07
C GLY A 254 -24.13 -17.01 6.69
N ASP A 255 -25.16 -16.38 6.11
CA ASP A 255 -25.77 -16.77 4.84
C ASP A 255 -25.31 -15.90 3.66
N ALA A 256 -25.10 -14.61 3.89
CA ALA A 256 -24.79 -13.65 2.82
C ALA A 256 -24.05 -12.42 3.33
N LYS A 257 -23.22 -11.83 2.47
CA LYS A 257 -22.70 -10.46 2.63
C LYS A 257 -23.63 -9.49 1.91
N ILE A 258 -24.38 -8.70 2.67
CA ILE A 258 -25.32 -7.68 2.14
C ILE A 258 -25.16 -6.32 2.82
N ASP A 259 -24.37 -6.24 3.89
CA ASP A 259 -23.96 -5.00 4.53
C ASP A 259 -22.58 -4.59 4.00
N TRP A 260 -22.45 -3.29 3.70
CA TRP A 260 -21.27 -2.75 3.03
C TRP A 260 -20.74 -1.53 3.77
N ILE A 261 -19.41 -1.37 3.75
CA ILE A 261 -18.74 -0.11 4.07
C ILE A 261 -17.86 0.25 2.88
N LEU A 262 -18.37 1.14 2.04
CA LEU A 262 -17.70 1.65 0.86
C LEU A 262 -17.00 2.98 1.19
N SER A 263 -15.86 3.20 0.55
CA SER A 263 -15.17 4.49 0.62
C SER A 263 -14.57 4.87 -0.72
N THR A 264 -14.50 6.17 -1.02
CA THR A 264 -13.66 6.65 -2.15
C THR A 264 -12.20 6.32 -1.90
N ARG A 265 -11.40 6.16 -2.96
CA ARG A 265 -9.94 5.93 -2.87
C ARG A 265 -9.13 7.07 -2.22
N SER A 266 -9.77 8.16 -1.83
CA SER A 266 -9.19 9.22 -0.98
C SER A 266 -9.20 8.84 0.51
N MET A 267 -9.15 7.54 0.80
CA MET A 267 -9.05 6.96 2.13
C MET A 267 -8.02 5.82 2.07
N ALA A 268 -7.51 5.42 3.23
CA ALA A 268 -6.87 4.13 3.46
C ALA A 268 -7.48 3.51 4.72
N PHE A 269 -7.28 2.22 4.98
CA PHE A 269 -7.78 1.60 6.20
C PHE A 269 -6.72 0.71 6.86
N THR A 270 -6.78 0.58 8.18
CA THR A 270 -5.86 -0.25 8.97
C THR A 270 -6.49 -1.59 9.34
N SER A 271 -7.82 -1.63 9.46
CA SER A 271 -8.55 -2.84 9.79
C SER A 271 -10.00 -2.81 9.28
N SER A 272 -10.57 -4.00 9.14
CA SER A 272 -11.99 -4.22 8.86
C SER A 272 -12.43 -5.52 9.53
N SER A 273 -13.68 -5.61 9.99
CA SER A 273 -14.20 -6.82 10.63
C SER A 273 -15.72 -6.93 10.55
N VAL A 274 -16.22 -8.17 10.56
CA VAL A 274 -17.60 -8.50 10.91
C VAL A 274 -17.65 -8.94 12.37
N ILE A 275 -18.47 -8.31 13.20
CA ILE A 275 -18.51 -8.57 14.64
C ILE A 275 -19.56 -9.65 14.94
N THR A 276 -19.12 -10.89 15.11
CA THR A 276 -19.97 -12.08 15.29
C THR A 276 -20.33 -12.36 16.76
N LYS A 277 -20.70 -11.33 17.53
CA LYS A 277 -20.94 -11.43 18.98
C LYS A 277 -22.38 -11.86 19.30
N SER A 278 -22.53 -12.88 20.15
CA SER A 278 -23.78 -13.31 20.78
C SER A 278 -23.74 -13.19 22.30
N TYR A 279 -24.91 -13.33 22.92
CA TYR A 279 -25.12 -13.26 24.37
C TYR A 279 -25.97 -14.45 24.84
N THR A 280 -26.05 -14.65 26.15
CA THR A 280 -26.96 -15.66 26.75
C THR A 280 -27.98 -14.95 27.61
N VAL A 281 -29.27 -15.12 27.30
CA VAL A 281 -30.39 -14.57 28.06
C VAL A 281 -31.38 -15.68 28.37
N ASN A 282 -31.70 -15.87 29.65
CA ASN A 282 -32.60 -16.94 30.11
C ASN A 282 -32.22 -18.35 29.60
N GLY A 283 -30.92 -18.62 29.47
CA GLY A 283 -30.40 -19.90 28.98
C GLY A 283 -30.48 -20.10 27.47
N GLN A 284 -30.88 -19.07 26.70
CA GLN A 284 -30.95 -19.09 25.25
C GLN A 284 -29.89 -18.16 24.64
N THR A 285 -29.34 -18.54 23.49
CA THR A 285 -28.46 -17.67 22.70
C THR A 285 -29.27 -16.51 22.15
N LEU A 286 -28.85 -15.29 22.47
CA LEU A 286 -29.37 -14.05 21.92
C LEU A 286 -28.37 -13.50 20.91
N TRP A 287 -28.80 -13.38 19.66
CA TRP A 287 -28.17 -12.52 18.68
C TRP A 287 -28.82 -11.13 18.76
N PRO A 288 -28.03 -10.04 18.85
CA PRO A 288 -28.61 -8.68 18.96
C PRO A 288 -29.42 -8.26 17.73
N SER A 289 -29.10 -8.84 16.57
CA SER A 289 -29.82 -8.64 15.31
C SER A 289 -29.71 -9.92 14.46
N ASP A 290 -30.42 -9.99 13.34
CA ASP A 290 -30.23 -11.01 12.29
C ASP A 290 -29.09 -10.66 11.32
N HIS A 291 -28.47 -9.48 11.52
CA HIS A 291 -27.24 -9.05 10.90
C HIS A 291 -26.12 -8.91 11.94
N TRP A 292 -24.89 -9.18 11.54
CA TRP A 292 -23.70 -8.78 12.27
C TRP A 292 -23.26 -7.37 11.86
N PRO A 293 -22.87 -6.51 12.82
CA PRO A 293 -22.32 -5.22 12.50
C PRO A 293 -21.00 -5.38 11.74
N VAL A 294 -20.83 -4.53 10.74
CA VAL A 294 -19.60 -4.41 9.97
C VAL A 294 -18.85 -3.17 10.43
N MET A 295 -17.52 -3.26 10.51
CA MET A 295 -16.67 -2.18 11.00
C MET A 295 -15.42 -2.03 10.13
N ALA A 296 -14.97 -0.79 9.96
CA ALA A 296 -13.69 -0.46 9.34
C ALA A 296 -13.00 0.68 10.11
N THR A 297 -11.67 0.63 10.21
CA THR A 297 -10.86 1.71 10.78
C THR A 297 -10.12 2.41 9.65
N TYR A 298 -10.59 3.60 9.31
CA TYR A 298 -10.04 4.42 8.24
C TYR A 298 -8.98 5.38 8.73
N ILE A 299 -8.08 5.75 7.83
CA ILE A 299 -7.13 6.86 7.97
C ILE A 299 -7.15 7.68 6.66
N PRO A 300 -6.55 8.88 6.62
CA PRO A 300 -6.28 9.56 5.37
C PRO A 300 -5.51 8.68 4.37
N TYR A 301 -5.69 8.96 3.09
CA TYR A 301 -4.99 8.25 2.03
C TYR A 301 -3.47 8.46 2.12
N ILE A 302 -2.70 7.41 1.85
CA ILE A 302 -1.23 7.50 1.77
C ILE A 302 -0.75 8.01 0.41
N PHE A 303 -1.54 7.82 -0.65
CA PHE A 303 -1.18 8.23 -2.02
C PHE A 303 -2.23 9.11 -2.68
N GLY A 304 -1.76 10.11 -3.43
CA GLY A 304 -2.50 11.05 -4.25
C GLY A 304 -3.06 10.45 -5.54
N GLY A 305 -3.55 11.31 -6.44
CA GLY A 305 -4.22 10.92 -7.69
C GLY A 305 -3.29 10.12 -8.59
N ALA A 306 -3.85 9.38 -9.56
CA ALA A 306 -3.01 8.82 -10.61
C ALA A 306 -2.52 9.93 -11.55
N HIS A 307 -1.22 9.98 -11.79
CA HIS A 307 -0.57 10.78 -12.81
C HIS A 307 -0.04 9.83 -13.90
N THR A 308 -0.46 10.03 -15.14
CA THR A 308 -0.01 9.18 -16.26
C THR A 308 1.27 9.74 -16.83
N ASP A 309 2.24 8.87 -17.05
CA ASP A 309 3.45 9.20 -17.81
C ASP A 309 3.48 8.40 -19.12
N VAL A 310 3.46 9.16 -20.22
CA VAL A 310 3.45 8.65 -21.61
C VAL A 310 4.84 8.64 -22.24
N ASN A 311 5.87 9.10 -21.52
CA ASN A 311 7.23 9.13 -22.04
C ASN A 311 7.91 7.79 -21.70
N GLY A 312 8.57 7.16 -22.68
CA GLY A 312 9.30 5.92 -22.42
C GLY A 312 8.42 4.73 -22.03
N ILE A 313 7.17 4.65 -22.51
CA ILE A 313 6.23 3.55 -22.25
C ILE A 313 6.66 2.22 -22.88
N SER A 314 6.16 1.11 -22.36
CA SER A 314 6.41 -0.19 -22.96
C SER A 314 5.42 -1.27 -22.56
N ALA A 315 4.80 -1.87 -23.57
CA ALA A 315 4.00 -3.09 -23.45
C ALA A 315 4.84 -4.38 -23.47
N SER A 316 6.16 -4.28 -23.28
CA SER A 316 7.08 -5.42 -23.35
C SER A 316 7.50 -5.88 -21.96
N SER A 317 7.22 -7.15 -21.63
CA SER A 317 7.60 -7.77 -20.35
C SER A 317 9.11 -7.85 -20.09
N VAL A 318 9.93 -7.67 -21.13
CA VAL A 318 11.40 -7.62 -20.99
C VAL A 318 11.94 -6.23 -20.66
N THR A 319 11.09 -5.20 -20.69
CA THR A 319 11.49 -3.85 -20.26
C THR A 319 11.82 -3.82 -18.78
N LYS A 320 12.79 -2.98 -18.43
CA LYS A 320 13.17 -2.66 -17.06
C LYS A 320 13.11 -1.15 -16.89
N TYR A 321 12.34 -0.71 -15.91
CA TYR A 321 12.42 0.63 -15.36
C TYR A 321 13.25 0.60 -14.08
N ASN A 322 14.01 1.66 -13.85
CA ASN A 322 14.64 2.00 -12.58
C ASN A 322 14.37 3.49 -12.31
N PHE A 323 14.48 3.91 -11.06
CA PHE A 323 14.24 5.29 -10.65
C PHE A 323 15.38 5.73 -9.73
N ALA A 324 16.20 6.69 -10.13
CA ALA A 324 17.34 7.13 -9.32
C ALA A 324 17.70 8.57 -9.70
N ASP A 325 18.21 9.35 -8.74
CA ASP A 325 18.68 10.71 -8.98
C ASP A 325 20.03 10.65 -9.72
N VAL A 326 20.02 10.79 -11.06
CA VAL A 326 21.22 10.65 -11.90
C VAL A 326 21.92 11.99 -12.08
N ASP A 327 21.21 13.11 -11.95
CA ASP A 327 21.78 14.43 -12.19
C ASP A 327 22.11 15.23 -10.91
N GLY A 328 21.66 14.75 -9.76
CA GLY A 328 21.96 15.23 -8.41
C GLY A 328 21.03 16.34 -7.94
N ASP A 329 19.82 16.44 -8.48
CA ASP A 329 18.85 17.48 -8.11
C ASP A 329 17.95 17.12 -6.91
N GLY A 330 18.02 15.86 -6.47
CA GLY A 330 17.26 15.29 -5.36
C GLY A 330 16.00 14.53 -5.79
N ASP A 331 15.64 14.55 -7.07
CA ASP A 331 14.45 13.90 -7.60
C ASP A 331 14.85 12.62 -8.34
N ALA A 332 14.10 11.53 -8.15
CA ALA A 332 14.42 10.29 -8.83
C ALA A 332 14.04 10.35 -10.33
N ASP A 333 15.03 10.26 -11.21
CA ASP A 333 14.85 10.18 -12.66
C ASP A 333 14.37 8.80 -13.09
N LYS A 334 13.60 8.72 -14.18
CA LYS A 334 13.17 7.44 -14.76
C LYS A 334 14.20 6.94 -15.75
N ILE A 335 14.73 5.74 -15.50
CA ILE A 335 15.62 5.04 -16.43
C ILE A 335 14.91 3.86 -17.09
N TYR A 336 14.87 3.88 -18.42
CA TYR A 336 14.30 2.85 -19.27
C TYR A 336 15.41 2.00 -19.91
N TRP A 337 15.25 0.68 -19.87
CA TRP A 337 16.07 -0.24 -20.66
C TRP A 337 15.29 -1.44 -21.21
N ASN A 338 15.56 -1.78 -22.46
CA ASN A 338 15.06 -3.00 -23.10
C ASN A 338 16.10 -3.51 -24.11
N TYR A 339 16.58 -4.74 -23.92
CA TYR A 339 17.65 -5.32 -24.74
C TYR A 339 17.29 -5.51 -26.22
N THR A 340 16.00 -5.46 -26.59
CA THR A 340 15.54 -5.59 -27.98
C THR A 340 15.26 -4.24 -28.65
N TYR A 341 15.34 -3.14 -27.92
CA TYR A 341 15.01 -1.79 -28.39
C TYR A 341 16.25 -0.89 -28.41
N ASP A 342 16.39 -0.03 -29.44
CA ASP A 342 17.49 0.95 -29.58
C ASP A 342 18.88 0.37 -29.28
N SER A 343 19.14 -0.85 -29.77
CA SER A 343 20.38 -1.60 -29.53
C SER A 343 20.72 -1.81 -28.04
N GLY A 344 19.71 -1.84 -27.17
CA GLY A 344 19.86 -2.07 -25.74
C GLY A 344 20.54 -0.94 -24.98
N LYS A 345 20.40 0.31 -25.46
CA LYS A 345 20.90 1.51 -24.78
C LYS A 345 19.99 1.91 -23.63
N PRO A 346 20.53 2.14 -22.41
CA PRO A 346 19.80 2.79 -21.34
C PRO A 346 19.39 4.22 -21.72
N ARG A 347 18.20 4.63 -21.25
CA ARG A 347 17.59 5.94 -21.51
C ARG A 347 17.13 6.57 -20.21
N VAL A 348 17.67 7.74 -19.87
CA VAL A 348 17.28 8.52 -18.69
C VAL A 348 16.29 9.60 -19.13
N PHE A 349 15.15 9.67 -18.45
CA PHE A 349 14.19 10.75 -18.58
C PHE A 349 14.18 11.50 -17.25
N LEU A 350 14.68 12.75 -17.28
CA LEU A 350 14.82 13.55 -16.07
C LEU A 350 13.46 13.79 -15.41
N SER A 351 13.42 13.81 -14.08
CA SER A 351 12.24 14.25 -13.35
C SER A 351 11.97 15.75 -13.61
N ASN A 352 10.70 16.14 -13.60
CA ASN A 352 10.29 17.54 -13.63
C ASN A 352 9.98 18.09 -12.22
N GLY A 353 10.17 17.29 -11.16
CA GLY A 353 9.83 17.63 -9.76
C GLY A 353 8.34 17.78 -9.47
N ASP A 354 7.48 17.49 -10.44
CA ASP A 354 6.03 17.41 -10.29
C ASP A 354 5.50 15.98 -10.50
N GLY A 355 6.43 15.01 -10.45
CA GLY A 355 6.22 13.58 -10.68
C GLY A 355 5.82 13.20 -12.10
N THR A 356 6.06 14.11 -13.06
CA THR A 356 6.18 13.80 -14.48
C THR A 356 7.64 13.77 -14.92
N PHE A 357 7.91 13.24 -16.12
CA PHE A 357 9.26 13.13 -16.67
C PHE A 357 9.40 13.90 -17.97
N ALA A 358 10.60 14.40 -18.24
CA ALA A 358 10.97 15.04 -19.49
C ALA A 358 10.58 14.16 -20.69
N ALA A 359 10.15 14.80 -21.80
CA ALA A 359 9.74 14.06 -23.00
C ALA A 359 10.91 13.45 -23.77
N ALA A 360 12.06 14.12 -23.75
CA ALA A 360 13.28 13.67 -24.40
C ALA A 360 14.15 12.87 -23.41
N ALA A 361 14.61 11.71 -23.84
CA ALA A 361 15.56 10.91 -23.05
C ALA A 361 17.01 11.24 -23.39
N VAL A 362 17.86 11.24 -22.37
CA VAL A 362 19.31 11.14 -22.50
C VAL A 362 19.65 9.67 -22.73
N THR A 363 20.26 9.35 -23.87
CA THR A 363 20.58 7.97 -24.26
C THR A 363 22.06 7.69 -24.04
N HIS A 364 22.37 6.61 -23.33
CA HIS A 364 23.75 6.25 -23.03
C HIS A 364 24.23 5.06 -23.87
N ALA A 365 25.08 5.33 -24.87
CA ALA A 365 25.52 4.33 -25.83
C ALA A 365 26.67 3.43 -25.33
N ALA A 366 27.56 3.95 -24.47
CA ALA A 366 28.77 3.23 -24.08
C ALA A 366 28.48 1.98 -23.22
N SER A 367 27.45 2.04 -22.37
CA SER A 367 27.02 0.89 -21.57
C SER A 367 26.04 -0.05 -22.30
N ALA A 368 25.68 0.21 -23.55
CA ALA A 368 24.63 -0.53 -24.26
C ALA A 368 24.83 -2.05 -24.28
N SER A 369 23.72 -2.79 -24.21
CA SER A 369 23.74 -4.25 -24.21
C SER A 369 22.46 -4.84 -24.76
N THR A 370 22.58 -5.65 -25.80
CA THR A 370 21.47 -6.43 -26.39
C THR A 370 21.29 -7.81 -25.75
N SER A 371 22.08 -8.13 -24.72
CA SER A 371 21.98 -9.39 -24.01
C SER A 371 20.91 -9.34 -22.92
N SER A 372 20.00 -10.33 -22.95
CA SER A 372 18.91 -10.49 -21.98
C SER A 372 19.37 -10.83 -20.56
N THR A 373 20.63 -11.28 -20.41
CA THR A 373 21.25 -11.56 -19.11
C THR A 373 21.94 -10.34 -18.50
N THR A 374 21.92 -9.19 -19.19
CA THR A 374 22.48 -7.95 -18.65
C THR A 374 21.59 -7.42 -17.54
N ARG A 375 22.21 -7.00 -16.45
CA ARG A 375 21.57 -6.26 -15.37
C ARG A 375 22.20 -4.87 -15.27
N TYR A 376 21.35 -3.89 -15.06
CA TYR A 376 21.74 -2.52 -14.75
C TYR A 376 21.27 -2.19 -13.35
N TYR A 377 22.11 -1.50 -12.62
CA TYR A 377 21.86 -0.93 -11.31
C TYR A 377 22.25 0.55 -11.36
N TYR A 378 21.72 1.34 -10.43
CA TYR A 378 21.98 2.77 -10.36
C TYR A 378 22.25 3.13 -8.91
N ALA A 379 23.45 3.55 -8.54
CA ALA A 379 23.74 3.90 -7.14
C ALA A 379 24.96 4.80 -7.08
N ASP A 380 25.04 5.66 -6.07
CA ASP A 380 26.17 6.57 -5.88
C ASP A 380 27.40 5.81 -5.37
N ILE A 381 28.25 5.33 -6.27
CA ILE A 381 29.42 4.52 -5.90
C ILE A 381 30.58 5.41 -5.47
N ASN A 382 30.68 6.63 -6.01
CA ASN A 382 31.80 7.53 -5.77
C ASN A 382 31.56 8.54 -4.62
N GLY A 383 30.32 8.68 -4.15
CA GLY A 383 29.89 9.58 -3.08
C GLY A 383 29.69 11.03 -3.53
N ASP A 384 29.39 11.26 -4.81
CA ASP A 384 29.19 12.61 -5.37
C ASP A 384 27.74 13.12 -5.30
N GLY A 385 26.84 12.29 -4.77
CA GLY A 385 25.41 12.56 -4.63
C GLY A 385 24.58 12.17 -5.85
N LYS A 386 25.16 11.49 -6.85
CA LYS A 386 24.47 11.07 -8.07
C LYS A 386 24.53 9.57 -8.23
N ALA A 387 23.45 8.98 -8.71
CA ALA A 387 23.40 7.56 -8.99
C ALA A 387 24.20 7.21 -10.26
N ASP A 388 25.34 6.53 -10.10
CA ASP A 388 26.14 5.99 -11.19
C ASP A 388 25.46 4.78 -11.84
N LEU A 389 25.73 4.52 -13.13
CA LEU A 389 25.24 3.33 -13.82
C LEU A 389 26.20 2.17 -13.63
N ILE A 390 25.73 1.08 -13.03
CA ILE A 390 26.48 -0.18 -12.91
C ILE A 390 25.90 -1.22 -13.86
N ARG A 391 26.75 -1.78 -14.72
CA ARG A 391 26.39 -2.87 -15.63
C ARG A 391 27.08 -4.15 -15.21
N TRP A 392 26.31 -5.23 -15.15
CA TRP A 392 26.83 -6.59 -15.01
C TRP A 392 26.23 -7.52 -16.05
N ASN A 393 27.04 -8.45 -16.56
CA ASN A 393 26.57 -9.56 -17.38
C ASN A 393 27.44 -10.80 -17.12
N PRO A 394 26.84 -11.97 -16.81
CA PRO A 394 27.60 -13.19 -16.51
C PRO A 394 28.43 -13.73 -17.68
N SER A 395 28.13 -13.32 -18.92
CA SER A 395 28.77 -13.82 -20.15
C SER A 395 29.64 -12.77 -20.85
N LEU A 396 29.73 -11.55 -20.33
CA LEU A 396 30.57 -10.49 -20.87
C LEU A 396 31.60 -10.05 -19.82
N ASN A 397 32.74 -9.52 -20.27
CA ASN A 397 33.76 -8.95 -19.40
C ASN A 397 34.14 -9.88 -18.22
N SER A 398 34.18 -11.19 -18.44
CA SER A 398 34.49 -12.19 -17.41
C SER A 398 33.60 -12.10 -16.16
N GLY A 399 32.37 -11.57 -16.27
CA GLY A 399 31.44 -11.40 -15.16
C GLY A 399 31.73 -10.19 -14.27
N HIS A 400 32.61 -9.28 -14.67
CA HIS A 400 32.95 -8.07 -13.93
C HIS A 400 31.75 -7.12 -13.85
N THR A 401 31.73 -6.30 -12.80
CA THR A 401 30.85 -5.13 -12.72
C THR A 401 31.54 -3.93 -13.38
N LEU A 402 30.85 -3.20 -14.24
CA LEU A 402 31.37 -2.00 -14.90
C LEU A 402 30.60 -0.79 -14.39
N VAL A 403 31.29 0.20 -13.83
CA VAL A 403 30.68 1.43 -13.30
C VAL A 403 30.92 2.58 -14.27
N TYR A 404 29.84 3.21 -14.74
CA TYR A 404 29.87 4.42 -15.56
C TYR A 404 29.40 5.57 -14.69
N LEU A 405 30.32 6.48 -14.37
CA LEU A 405 30.05 7.55 -13.42
C LEU A 405 29.01 8.52 -13.96
N ALA A 406 28.06 8.93 -13.12
CA ALA A 406 27.09 9.94 -13.45
C ALA A 406 27.79 11.27 -13.78
N THR A 407 27.17 12.04 -14.67
CA THR A 407 27.65 13.34 -15.14
C THR A 407 26.49 14.33 -15.13
N SER A 408 26.72 15.58 -15.55
CA SER A 408 25.66 16.59 -15.57
C SER A 408 24.50 16.22 -16.51
N GLY A 409 23.25 16.46 -16.08
CA GLY A 409 22.07 16.39 -16.92
C GLY A 409 21.66 14.98 -17.32
N GLY A 410 21.78 14.00 -16.42
CA GLY A 410 21.25 12.64 -16.60
C GLY A 410 22.08 11.74 -17.53
N ASN A 411 23.35 12.05 -17.78
CA ASN A 411 24.24 11.24 -18.62
C ASN A 411 25.32 10.54 -17.78
N PHE A 412 26.01 9.56 -18.36
CA PHE A 412 27.11 8.83 -17.72
C PHE A 412 28.42 8.94 -18.52
N SER A 413 29.55 8.69 -17.88
CA SER A 413 30.89 8.69 -18.49
C SER A 413 30.96 7.75 -19.70
N ALA A 414 31.71 8.11 -20.74
CA ALA A 414 31.86 7.24 -21.92
C ALA A 414 32.74 6.00 -21.67
N THR A 415 33.54 6.04 -20.60
CA THR A 415 34.42 4.94 -20.18
C THR A 415 33.96 4.43 -18.83
N ALA A 416 33.93 3.11 -18.69
CA ALA A 416 33.66 2.47 -17.41
C ALA A 416 34.92 2.32 -16.56
N VAL A 417 34.72 2.37 -15.25
CA VAL A 417 35.63 1.80 -14.26
C VAL A 417 35.39 0.30 -14.19
N ASP A 418 36.41 -0.49 -14.53
CA ASP A 418 36.35 -1.96 -14.48
C ASP A 418 36.58 -2.44 -13.04
N ASN A 419 35.65 -3.25 -12.53
CA ASN A 419 35.68 -3.77 -11.16
C ASN A 419 35.72 -5.31 -11.16
N PRO A 420 36.93 -5.91 -11.14
CA PRO A 420 37.11 -7.37 -11.10
C PRO A 420 36.80 -8.00 -9.72
N GLU A 421 36.80 -7.21 -8.64
CA GLU A 421 36.55 -7.67 -7.27
C GLU A 421 35.17 -8.30 -7.16
N GLY A 422 35.05 -9.51 -6.63
CA GLY A 422 33.76 -10.18 -6.50
C GLY A 422 33.05 -10.40 -7.84
N THR A 423 33.80 -10.64 -8.92
CA THR A 423 33.24 -11.03 -10.22
C THR A 423 32.50 -12.37 -10.16
N SER A 424 31.53 -12.58 -11.04
CA SER A 424 30.89 -13.88 -11.22
C SER A 424 30.28 -14.04 -12.60
N ALA A 425 30.51 -15.22 -13.17
CA ALA A 425 29.86 -15.71 -14.38
C ALA A 425 28.59 -16.53 -14.09
N GLY A 426 28.19 -16.68 -12.82
CA GLY A 426 26.99 -17.42 -12.43
C GLY A 426 25.74 -16.60 -12.71
N THR A 427 24.83 -17.13 -13.52
CA THR A 427 23.56 -16.46 -13.89
C THR A 427 22.56 -16.30 -12.73
N THR A 428 22.79 -17.01 -11.63
CA THR A 428 22.01 -16.94 -10.37
C THR A 428 22.61 -15.98 -9.35
N THR A 429 23.73 -15.33 -9.67
CA THR A 429 24.36 -14.34 -8.80
C THR A 429 23.47 -13.11 -8.66
N LEU A 430 23.32 -12.63 -7.44
CA LEU A 430 22.67 -11.38 -7.14
C LEU A 430 23.72 -10.35 -6.71
N TYR A 431 23.69 -9.20 -7.37
CA TYR A 431 24.36 -8.00 -6.90
C TYR A 431 23.32 -7.02 -6.36
N ASN A 432 23.66 -6.36 -5.26
CA ASN A 432 22.98 -5.17 -4.74
C ASN A 432 24.03 -4.10 -4.45
N PHE A 433 23.59 -2.84 -4.42
CA PHE A 433 24.45 -1.70 -4.16
C PHE A 433 23.76 -0.81 -3.13
N ALA A 434 24.37 -0.66 -1.95
CA ALA A 434 23.80 0.13 -0.86
C ALA A 434 24.92 0.53 0.12
N ASP A 435 24.78 1.68 0.77
CA ASP A 435 25.73 2.18 1.75
C ASP A 435 25.57 1.41 3.07
N VAL A 436 26.34 0.34 3.25
CA VAL A 436 26.21 -0.48 4.47
C VAL A 436 27.13 0.01 5.57
N ASN A 437 28.10 0.87 5.28
CA ASN A 437 29.04 1.39 6.27
C ASN A 437 28.70 2.81 6.76
N GLY A 438 27.78 3.51 6.10
CA GLY A 438 27.34 4.87 6.39
C GLY A 438 28.31 5.94 5.91
N ASP A 439 29.15 5.65 4.92
CA ASP A 439 30.17 6.59 4.40
C ASP A 439 29.68 7.46 3.22
N GLY A 440 28.41 7.32 2.85
CA GLY A 440 27.76 8.02 1.75
C GLY A 440 27.99 7.38 0.38
N LYS A 441 28.63 6.21 0.29
CA LYS A 441 28.84 5.49 -0.97
C LYS A 441 28.14 4.15 -0.94
N ALA A 442 27.52 3.78 -2.05
CA ALA A 442 26.89 2.49 -2.20
C ALA A 442 27.94 1.38 -2.40
N ASP A 443 28.05 0.51 -1.40
CA ASP A 443 28.95 -0.63 -1.41
C ASP A 443 28.42 -1.76 -2.31
N LYS A 444 29.33 -2.56 -2.87
CA LYS A 444 28.95 -3.73 -3.68
C LYS A 444 28.68 -4.92 -2.79
N ILE A 445 27.48 -5.46 -2.90
CA ILE A 445 27.04 -6.62 -2.15
C ILE A 445 26.77 -7.78 -3.11
N TYR A 446 27.41 -8.91 -2.83
CA TYR A 446 27.38 -10.12 -3.63
C TYR A 446 26.72 -11.25 -2.85
N TRP A 447 25.83 -11.99 -3.51
CA TRP A 447 25.31 -13.26 -3.00
C TRP A 447 25.10 -14.28 -4.12
N ASN A 448 25.38 -15.55 -3.82
CA ASN A 448 25.02 -16.68 -4.67
C ASN A 448 24.81 -17.94 -3.80
N ALA A 449 23.65 -18.57 -3.92
CA ALA A 449 23.25 -19.73 -3.12
C ALA A 449 24.24 -20.92 -3.14
N THR A 450 25.06 -21.06 -4.18
CA THR A 450 25.99 -22.19 -4.35
C THR A 450 27.45 -21.78 -4.19
N TYR A 451 27.73 -20.57 -3.69
CA TYR A 451 29.08 -20.06 -3.48
C TYR A 451 29.24 -19.59 -2.04
N ASP A 452 30.40 -19.87 -1.44
CA ASP A 452 30.75 -19.42 -0.09
C ASP A 452 29.63 -19.72 0.93
N ASP A 453 29.05 -20.92 0.84
CA ASP A 453 27.92 -21.39 1.66
C ASP A 453 26.74 -20.40 1.75
N GLY A 454 26.52 -19.61 0.69
CA GLY A 454 25.43 -18.65 0.61
C GLY A 454 25.63 -17.42 1.50
N HIS A 455 26.87 -17.13 1.90
CA HIS A 455 27.22 -15.93 2.65
C HIS A 455 26.97 -14.66 1.83
N THR A 456 26.64 -13.59 2.55
CA THR A 456 26.65 -12.24 1.98
C THR A 456 28.08 -11.73 1.97
N ARG A 457 28.56 -11.29 0.80
CA ARG A 457 29.91 -10.75 0.62
C ARG A 457 29.83 -9.27 0.30
N VAL A 458 30.50 -8.44 1.10
CA VAL A 458 30.51 -6.98 0.95
C VAL A 458 31.88 -6.51 0.51
N TYR A 459 31.90 -5.66 -0.51
CA TYR A 459 33.08 -4.98 -1.05
C TYR A 459 32.85 -3.48 -0.95
N LEU A 460 33.55 -2.83 -0.03
CA LEU A 460 33.33 -1.41 0.26
C LEU A 460 33.69 -0.53 -0.94
N ALA A 461 32.88 0.48 -1.22
CA ALA A 461 33.10 1.41 -2.30
C ALA A 461 34.28 2.35 -2.01
N THR A 462 34.86 2.88 -3.08
CA THR A 462 35.96 3.85 -3.05
C THR A 462 35.57 5.08 -3.88
N SER A 463 36.17 6.23 -3.59
CA SER A 463 35.81 7.53 -4.19
C SER A 463 35.98 7.65 -5.71
N GLY A 464 36.53 6.63 -6.39
CA GLY A 464 36.71 6.61 -7.84
C GLY A 464 35.69 5.79 -8.62
N GLY A 465 34.65 5.26 -7.98
CA GLY A 465 33.74 4.28 -8.61
C GLY A 465 34.29 2.85 -8.63
N SER A 466 35.31 2.57 -7.80
CA SER A 466 35.89 1.24 -7.62
C SER A 466 35.48 0.61 -6.29
N PHE A 467 35.71 -0.70 -6.11
CA PHE A 467 35.49 -1.39 -4.83
C PHE A 467 36.80 -1.92 -4.22
N SER A 468 36.84 -2.01 -2.89
CA SER A 468 37.96 -2.59 -2.16
C SER A 468 38.19 -4.06 -2.53
N GLY A 469 39.46 -4.45 -2.70
CA GLY A 469 39.84 -5.85 -2.87
C GLY A 469 39.67 -6.68 -1.58
N THR A 470 39.57 -6.03 -0.43
CA THR A 470 39.23 -6.69 0.84
C THR A 470 37.72 -6.92 0.91
N VAL A 471 37.35 -8.18 1.09
CA VAL A 471 35.96 -8.63 1.19
C VAL A 471 35.61 -9.01 2.62
N VAL A 472 34.43 -8.59 3.05
CA VAL A 472 33.81 -9.10 4.28
C VAL A 472 32.79 -10.17 3.89
N SER A 473 32.98 -11.40 4.39
CA SER A 473 32.08 -12.53 4.16
C SER A 473 31.44 -12.92 5.49
N GLY A 474 30.18 -12.51 5.68
CA GLY A 474 29.42 -12.73 6.91
C GLY A 474 28.51 -13.94 6.83
N THR A 475 28.51 -14.77 7.89
CA THR A 475 27.64 -15.95 8.04
C THR A 475 26.22 -15.58 8.46
N THR A 476 26.03 -14.47 9.18
CA THR A 476 24.71 -14.04 9.68
C THR A 476 23.77 -13.79 8.52
N GLY A 477 22.60 -14.44 8.52
CA GLY A 477 21.62 -14.31 7.44
C GLY A 477 22.11 -14.86 6.08
N ALA A 478 23.05 -15.81 6.10
CA ALA A 478 23.42 -16.59 4.93
C ALA A 478 22.25 -17.48 4.48
N SER A 479 22.16 -17.72 3.18
CA SER A 479 21.17 -18.64 2.61
C SER A 479 21.74 -19.39 1.42
N THR A 480 21.66 -20.72 1.46
CA THR A 480 21.96 -21.60 0.34
C THR A 480 20.71 -21.94 -0.49
N THR A 481 19.57 -21.30 -0.20
CA THR A 481 18.30 -21.57 -0.87
C THR A 481 18.18 -20.73 -2.14
N ALA A 482 18.11 -21.39 -3.29
CA ALA A 482 17.90 -20.72 -4.57
C ALA A 482 16.58 -19.94 -4.59
N GLY A 483 16.58 -18.74 -5.17
CA GLY A 483 15.41 -17.87 -5.19
C GLY A 483 15.22 -17.02 -3.93
N THR A 484 16.13 -17.11 -2.95
CA THR A 484 16.15 -16.17 -1.82
C THR A 484 16.30 -14.74 -2.34
N SER A 485 15.43 -13.85 -1.88
CA SER A 485 15.45 -12.43 -2.21
C SER A 485 16.15 -11.66 -1.11
N PHE A 486 16.92 -10.64 -1.52
CA PHE A 486 17.63 -9.74 -0.63
C PHE A 486 17.32 -8.30 -0.98
N TRP A 487 17.13 -7.46 0.03
CA TRP A 487 17.05 -6.01 -0.07
C TRP A 487 18.01 -5.39 0.93
N TYR A 488 18.40 -4.15 0.65
CA TYR A 488 19.27 -3.37 1.51
C TYR A 488 18.69 -1.97 1.64
N ALA A 489 18.24 -1.61 2.83
CA ALA A 489 17.59 -0.34 3.09
C ALA A 489 17.74 0.02 4.57
N ASP A 490 17.93 1.30 4.88
CA ASP A 490 18.04 1.77 6.26
C ASP A 490 16.66 1.72 6.92
N VAL A 491 16.33 0.63 7.61
CA VAL A 491 15.02 0.49 8.24
C VAL A 491 15.02 1.10 9.63
N ASN A 492 16.17 1.31 10.26
CA ASN A 492 16.24 1.79 11.65
C ASN A 492 16.54 3.31 11.74
N GLY A 493 16.94 3.95 10.64
CA GLY A 493 17.27 5.36 10.52
C GLY A 493 18.68 5.74 10.98
N ASP A 494 19.62 4.78 11.03
CA ASP A 494 20.99 5.00 11.51
C ASP A 494 21.97 5.46 10.41
N GLY A 495 21.47 5.62 9.19
CA GLY A 495 22.23 6.05 8.02
C GLY A 495 22.96 4.90 7.30
N LYS A 496 22.73 3.64 7.69
CA LYS A 496 23.32 2.46 7.06
C LYS A 496 22.23 1.56 6.51
N ALA A 497 22.47 0.99 5.33
CA ALA A 497 21.55 0.04 4.74
C ALA A 497 21.57 -1.30 5.48
N ASP A 498 20.42 -1.65 6.07
CA ASP A 498 20.20 -2.93 6.73
C ASP A 498 19.89 -4.02 5.71
N LYS A 499 20.28 -5.27 5.99
CA LYS A 499 19.97 -6.42 5.14
C LYS A 499 18.61 -7.00 5.46
N ILE A 500 17.78 -7.18 4.44
CA ILE A 500 16.52 -7.92 4.53
C ILE A 500 16.56 -9.15 3.64
N LEU A 501 16.21 -10.31 4.19
CA LEU A 501 16.15 -11.61 3.51
C LEU A 501 14.71 -12.12 3.49
N TRP A 502 14.27 -12.68 2.37
CA TRP A 502 13.01 -13.43 2.32
C TRP A 502 13.06 -14.60 1.34
N HIS A 503 12.38 -15.69 1.72
CA HIS A 503 12.04 -16.79 0.85
C HIS A 503 10.72 -17.40 1.32
N PRO A 504 9.78 -17.76 0.43
CA PRO A 504 8.45 -18.26 0.82
C PRO A 504 8.52 -19.50 1.73
N ASP A 505 9.51 -20.38 1.50
CA ASP A 505 9.66 -21.64 2.25
C ASP A 505 10.59 -21.54 3.48
N LEU A 506 11.19 -20.37 3.75
CA LEU A 506 12.08 -20.18 4.90
C LEU A 506 11.41 -19.32 5.97
N ASN A 507 11.76 -19.53 7.24
CA ASN A 507 11.33 -18.68 8.36
C ASN A 507 9.81 -18.44 8.41
N SER A 508 9.02 -19.43 7.98
CA SER A 508 7.55 -19.33 7.85
C SER A 508 7.09 -18.16 6.97
N GLY A 509 7.87 -17.82 5.94
CA GLY A 509 7.58 -16.73 5.01
C GLY A 509 7.79 -15.32 5.59
N LYS A 510 8.51 -15.19 6.71
CA LYS A 510 8.90 -13.89 7.29
C LYS A 510 10.02 -13.25 6.48
N THR A 511 9.98 -11.92 6.36
CA THR A 511 11.16 -11.15 6.01
C THR A 511 12.06 -11.10 7.25
N MET A 512 13.29 -11.59 7.15
CA MET A 512 14.27 -11.52 8.23
C MET A 512 15.12 -10.27 8.04
N VAL A 513 15.22 -9.44 9.07
CA VAL A 513 16.00 -8.19 9.06
C VAL A 513 17.26 -8.35 9.88
N TYR A 514 18.36 -7.87 9.33
CA TYR A 514 19.67 -7.84 9.96
C TYR A 514 20.24 -6.42 9.83
N THR A 515 20.40 -5.73 10.95
CA THR A 515 20.91 -4.36 10.96
C THR A 515 22.39 -4.32 10.64
N SER A 516 22.84 -3.29 9.93
CA SER A 516 24.25 -3.15 9.57
C SER A 516 25.13 -2.77 10.76
N ASP A 517 26.26 -3.45 10.92
CA ASP A 517 27.25 -3.12 11.96
C ASP A 517 28.20 -1.99 11.50
N GLY A 518 28.14 -1.60 10.23
CA GLY A 518 28.95 -0.51 9.65
C GLY A 518 30.31 -0.93 9.10
N ASP A 519 30.66 -2.20 9.16
CA ASP A 519 31.92 -2.76 8.63
C ASP A 519 31.69 -3.79 7.51
N GLY A 520 30.45 -3.88 7.00
CA GLY A 520 30.04 -4.90 6.04
C GLY A 520 29.53 -6.21 6.69
N THR A 521 29.53 -6.30 8.02
CA THR A 521 28.80 -7.34 8.77
C THR A 521 27.40 -6.88 9.20
N PHE A 522 26.58 -7.84 9.63
CA PHE A 522 25.18 -7.60 10.00
C PHE A 522 24.80 -8.40 11.26
N THR A 523 23.92 -7.82 12.08
CA THR A 523 23.36 -8.42 13.29
C THR A 523 21.84 -8.63 13.16
N GLU A 524 21.32 -9.79 13.56
CA GLU A 524 19.87 -10.06 13.46
C GLU A 524 19.04 -9.10 14.32
N ASN A 525 17.99 -8.53 13.72
CA ASN A 525 16.99 -7.72 14.41
C ASN A 525 15.62 -8.38 14.30
N ALA A 526 15.28 -9.14 15.35
CA ALA A 526 14.02 -9.90 15.40
C ALA A 526 12.78 -9.00 15.45
N SER A 527 12.87 -7.78 15.98
CA SER A 527 11.73 -6.85 16.11
C SER A 527 11.17 -6.46 14.74
N TYR A 528 12.05 -6.17 13.78
CA TYR A 528 11.68 -5.89 12.39
C TYR A 528 11.30 -7.13 11.57
N SER A 529 11.49 -8.34 12.11
CA SER A 529 11.20 -9.60 11.41
C SER A 529 9.77 -10.14 11.64
N ASN A 530 8.99 -9.49 12.51
CA ASN A 530 7.71 -10.02 12.99
C ASN A 530 6.45 -9.42 12.33
N SER A 531 6.58 -8.67 11.24
CA SER A 531 5.45 -8.12 10.48
C SER A 531 5.31 -8.77 9.11
N ALA A 532 4.07 -8.89 8.61
CA ALA A 532 3.74 -9.27 7.22
C ALA A 532 4.51 -10.49 6.66
N THR A 533 4.00 -11.69 6.95
CA THR A 533 4.56 -12.94 6.44
C THR A 533 3.79 -13.43 5.21
N SER A 534 4.48 -14.14 4.32
CA SER A 534 3.83 -14.86 3.25
C SER A 534 4.67 -16.03 2.79
N GLY A 535 4.06 -17.21 2.71
CA GLY A 535 4.63 -18.39 2.07
C GLY A 535 4.26 -18.52 0.58
N LEU A 536 3.72 -17.46 -0.04
CA LEU A 536 3.31 -17.48 -1.45
C LEU A 536 4.44 -16.95 -2.33
N SER A 537 4.80 -17.69 -3.37
CA SER A 537 5.91 -17.36 -4.27
C SER A 537 5.68 -16.13 -5.16
N ASN A 538 4.42 -15.72 -5.38
CA ASN A 538 4.07 -14.52 -6.14
C ASN A 538 3.91 -13.26 -5.26
N THR A 539 4.19 -13.35 -3.96
CA THR A 539 4.33 -12.19 -3.07
C THR A 539 5.55 -11.37 -3.42
N ARG A 540 5.43 -10.05 -3.33
CA ARG A 540 6.54 -9.11 -3.44
C ARG A 540 6.61 -8.20 -2.23
N PHE A 541 7.83 -7.91 -1.81
CA PHE A 541 8.16 -6.93 -0.79
C PHE A 541 8.95 -5.77 -1.39
N TYR A 542 8.78 -4.59 -0.79
CA TYR A 542 9.50 -3.36 -1.12
C TYR A 542 9.85 -2.65 0.19
N PHE A 543 10.92 -1.85 0.17
CA PHE A 543 11.43 -1.16 1.35
C PHE A 543 11.79 0.29 1.00
N ALA A 544 10.95 1.27 1.29
CA ALA A 544 11.22 2.66 0.90
C ALA A 544 10.61 3.62 1.92
N ASP A 545 11.16 4.82 2.05
CA ASP A 545 10.69 5.84 2.99
C ASP A 545 9.38 6.47 2.49
N MET A 546 8.24 5.93 2.91
CA MET A 546 6.92 6.32 2.40
C MET A 546 6.36 7.54 3.12
N ASN A 547 6.73 7.76 4.39
CA ASN A 547 6.26 8.88 5.21
C ASN A 547 7.26 10.06 5.25
N GLY A 548 8.48 9.86 4.75
CA GLY A 548 9.54 10.85 4.65
C GLY A 548 10.34 11.02 5.94
N ASP A 549 10.32 10.04 6.84
CA ASP A 549 10.98 10.12 8.14
C ASP A 549 12.46 9.69 8.13
N GLY A 550 12.97 9.32 6.97
CA GLY A 550 14.34 8.86 6.76
C GLY A 550 14.54 7.36 6.95
N LYS A 551 13.47 6.60 7.28
CA LYS A 551 13.54 5.14 7.44
C LYS A 551 12.80 4.45 6.31
N ALA A 552 13.33 3.32 5.86
CA ALA A 552 12.66 2.51 4.88
C ALA A 552 11.49 1.73 5.50
N ASP A 553 10.29 2.01 5.01
CA ASP A 553 9.07 1.30 5.37
C ASP A 553 8.89 0.06 4.52
N LYS A 554 8.20 -0.94 5.07
CA LYS A 554 7.92 -2.19 4.37
C LYS A 554 6.60 -2.10 3.60
N VAL A 555 6.60 -2.48 2.33
CA VAL A 555 5.39 -2.68 1.53
C VAL A 555 5.25 -4.13 1.14
N TYR A 556 4.07 -4.71 1.37
CA TYR A 556 3.68 -6.03 0.91
C TYR A 556 2.68 -5.91 -0.23
N TRP A 557 2.85 -6.71 -1.28
CA TRP A 557 1.84 -6.89 -2.32
C TRP A 557 1.79 -8.34 -2.78
N ASN A 558 0.57 -8.81 -3.06
CA ASN A 558 0.31 -10.07 -3.73
C ASN A 558 -0.94 -9.89 -4.62
N PRO A 559 -0.90 -10.29 -5.90
CA PRO A 559 -2.01 -10.07 -6.83
C PRO A 559 -3.28 -10.86 -6.49
N ASP A 560 -3.15 -12.00 -5.82
CA ASP A 560 -4.26 -12.90 -5.49
C ASP A 560 -4.86 -12.64 -4.10
N ASN A 561 -4.12 -11.98 -3.21
CA ASN A 561 -4.58 -11.67 -1.86
C ASN A 561 -5.09 -10.23 -1.74
N TYR A 562 -6.07 -10.02 -0.86
CA TYR A 562 -6.58 -8.69 -0.47
C TYR A 562 -6.98 -7.82 -1.67
N GLN A 563 -7.51 -8.41 -2.74
CA GLN A 563 -7.88 -7.71 -3.97
C GLN A 563 -6.70 -6.94 -4.61
N GLY A 564 -5.45 -7.40 -4.39
CA GLY A 564 -4.27 -6.74 -4.95
C GLY A 564 -3.94 -5.39 -4.30
N TYR A 565 -4.47 -5.14 -3.10
CA TYR A 565 -4.10 -3.97 -2.30
C TYR A 565 -2.66 -4.09 -1.82
N LEU A 566 -1.96 -2.95 -1.78
CA LEU A 566 -0.66 -2.90 -1.11
C LEU A 566 -0.90 -2.68 0.38
N LYS A 567 -0.09 -3.36 1.20
CA LYS A 567 -0.06 -3.19 2.65
C LYS A 567 1.23 -2.51 3.03
N VAL A 568 1.15 -1.30 3.57
CA VAL A 568 2.29 -0.55 4.08
C VAL A 568 2.45 -0.82 5.58
N TYR A 569 3.69 -0.93 6.03
CA TYR A 569 4.08 -1.04 7.43
C TYR A 569 5.19 -0.04 7.69
N TYR A 570 4.88 1.02 8.43
CA TYR A 570 5.84 2.07 8.76
C TYR A 570 6.93 1.56 9.69
N SER A 571 8.15 2.06 9.52
CA SER A 571 9.26 1.77 10.42
C SER A 571 9.19 2.63 11.68
N ASP A 572 8.34 2.21 12.60
CA ASP A 572 8.04 2.95 13.82
C ASP A 572 8.53 2.22 15.06
N SER A 573 9.13 2.97 16.00
CA SER A 573 9.45 2.45 17.34
C SER A 573 10.31 1.16 17.34
N GLY A 574 11.23 1.02 16.37
CA GLY A 574 12.13 -0.14 16.27
C GLY A 574 11.49 -1.42 15.73
N ALA A 575 10.35 -1.30 15.04
CA ALA A 575 9.69 -2.40 14.34
C ALA A 575 8.88 -1.87 13.13
N PHE A 576 8.31 -2.78 12.35
CA PHE A 576 7.35 -2.43 11.30
C PHE A 576 5.91 -2.41 11.86
N GLY A 577 5.34 -1.21 12.06
CA GLY A 577 3.97 -0.98 12.50
C GLY A 577 2.96 -0.97 11.35
N GLY A 578 1.81 -1.63 11.51
CA GLY A 578 0.80 -1.75 10.45
C GLY A 578 -0.07 -3.00 10.58
N PRO A 579 -0.79 -3.42 9.52
CA PRO A 579 -0.78 -2.87 8.16
C PRO A 579 -1.65 -1.64 7.95
N ILE A 580 -1.30 -0.86 6.93
CA ILE A 580 -2.17 0.11 6.25
C ILE A 580 -2.48 -0.40 4.85
N TYR A 581 -3.75 -0.54 4.52
CA TYR A 581 -4.22 -0.92 3.18
C TYR A 581 -4.42 0.34 2.33
N THR A 582 -3.58 0.51 1.31
CA THR A 582 -3.78 1.59 0.34
C THR A 582 -4.85 1.21 -0.67
N LEU A 583 -5.71 2.20 -0.96
CA LEU A 583 -6.79 2.08 -1.92
C LEU A 583 -6.41 2.63 -3.29
N ARG A 584 -5.16 3.05 -3.51
CA ARG A 584 -4.69 3.58 -4.80
C ARG A 584 -3.55 2.75 -5.38
N GLY A 585 -3.47 2.79 -6.71
CA GLY A 585 -2.48 2.01 -7.46
C GLY A 585 -2.60 0.49 -7.29
N THR A 586 -3.74 -0.03 -6.83
CA THR A 586 -3.92 -1.46 -6.57
C THR A 586 -3.89 -2.27 -7.87
N SER A 587 -3.55 -3.57 -7.79
CA SER A 587 -3.55 -4.43 -8.97
C SER A 587 -3.65 -5.92 -8.62
N GLN A 588 -4.52 -6.62 -9.33
CA GLN A 588 -4.69 -8.08 -9.25
C GLN A 588 -4.01 -8.81 -10.41
N SER A 589 -3.06 -8.15 -11.09
CA SER A 589 -2.34 -8.72 -12.22
C SER A 589 -0.90 -9.01 -11.85
N GLU A 590 -0.44 -10.25 -12.03
CA GLU A 590 0.96 -10.65 -11.85
C GLU A 590 1.94 -9.89 -12.75
N ASN A 591 1.43 -9.35 -13.86
CA ASN A 591 2.18 -8.51 -14.82
C ASN A 591 2.48 -7.10 -14.28
N THR A 592 1.91 -6.74 -13.13
CA THR A 592 2.15 -5.43 -12.51
C THR A 592 3.47 -5.40 -11.78
N TYR A 593 4.24 -4.34 -11.95
CA TYR A 593 5.41 -3.98 -11.16
C TYR A 593 5.15 -2.67 -10.45
N PHE A 594 5.57 -2.62 -9.19
CA PHE A 594 5.61 -1.41 -8.39
C PHE A 594 7.06 -0.96 -8.21
N TYR A 595 7.24 0.34 -8.21
CA TYR A 595 8.47 1.01 -7.80
C TYR A 595 8.10 2.07 -6.77
N PHE A 596 9.03 2.34 -5.86
CA PHE A 596 8.88 3.33 -4.81
C PHE A 596 10.12 4.21 -4.83
N ALA A 597 9.95 5.47 -5.21
CA ALA A 597 11.03 6.43 -5.35
C ALA A 597 10.48 7.85 -5.25
N ASP A 598 11.28 8.78 -4.74
CA ASP A 598 10.90 10.18 -4.60
C ASP A 598 11.00 10.91 -5.95
N ILE A 599 10.01 10.72 -6.82
CA ILE A 599 10.01 11.33 -8.16
C ILE A 599 9.46 12.75 -8.14
N SER A 600 8.77 13.13 -7.05
CA SER A 600 8.30 14.50 -6.82
C SER A 600 9.32 15.35 -6.06
N GLY A 601 10.41 14.72 -5.59
CA GLY A 601 11.44 15.36 -4.80
C GLY A 601 11.00 15.74 -3.41
N ASP A 602 9.78 15.40 -2.99
CA ASP A 602 9.22 15.95 -1.77
C ASP A 602 9.95 15.43 -0.52
N GLY A 603 10.70 14.32 -0.64
CA GLY A 603 11.34 13.56 0.41
C GLY A 603 10.51 12.34 0.84
N LYS A 604 9.59 11.83 0.02
CA LYS A 604 8.78 10.63 0.27
C LYS A 604 8.81 9.75 -0.97
N ALA A 605 8.80 8.44 -0.78
CA ALA A 605 8.74 7.51 -1.88
C ALA A 605 7.35 7.48 -2.51
N ASP A 606 7.24 7.95 -3.74
CA ASP A 606 6.02 7.89 -4.54
C ASP A 606 5.83 6.48 -5.12
N GLN A 607 4.58 6.06 -5.27
CA GLN A 607 4.26 4.80 -5.92
C GLN A 607 4.24 4.97 -7.44
N VAL A 608 5.09 4.24 -8.15
CA VAL A 608 5.00 4.07 -9.61
C VAL A 608 4.51 2.67 -9.94
N ARG A 609 3.36 2.59 -10.62
CA ARG A 609 2.76 1.34 -11.08
C ARG A 609 2.98 1.19 -12.59
N TRP A 610 3.56 0.07 -12.99
CA TRP A 610 3.68 -0.34 -14.39
C TRP A 610 3.00 -1.69 -14.61
N ASN A 611 2.15 -1.82 -15.61
CA ASN A 611 1.68 -3.13 -16.07
C ASN A 611 1.81 -3.19 -17.59
N TYR A 612 2.70 -4.04 -18.10
CA TYR A 612 2.96 -4.14 -19.54
C TYR A 612 1.77 -4.68 -20.34
N GLY A 613 0.79 -5.30 -19.70
CA GLY A 613 -0.43 -5.81 -20.34
C GLY A 613 -1.60 -4.80 -20.33
N GLU A 614 -1.46 -3.65 -19.68
CA GLU A 614 -2.52 -2.65 -19.53
C GLU A 614 -2.08 -1.30 -20.10
N ASN A 615 -3.03 -0.52 -20.64
CA ASN A 615 -2.80 0.90 -21.04
C ASN A 615 -1.54 1.10 -21.88
N SER A 616 -1.29 0.22 -22.86
CA SER A 616 -0.09 0.28 -23.73
C SER A 616 1.26 0.23 -22.96
N GLY A 617 1.24 -0.16 -21.68
CA GLY A 617 2.40 -0.20 -20.80
C GLY A 617 2.87 1.17 -20.30
N GLU A 618 1.94 2.13 -20.19
CA GLU A 618 2.13 3.42 -19.52
C GLU A 618 2.41 3.26 -18.03
N LEU A 619 3.20 4.18 -17.46
CA LEU A 619 3.39 4.30 -16.02
C LEU A 619 2.25 5.11 -15.40
N ARG A 620 1.81 4.70 -14.21
CA ARG A 620 0.89 5.48 -13.37
C ARG A 620 1.54 5.77 -12.04
N ASN A 621 1.74 7.05 -11.76
CA ASN A 621 2.41 7.54 -10.57
C ASN A 621 1.36 8.01 -9.55
N TYR A 622 1.60 7.76 -8.27
CA TYR A 622 0.74 8.18 -7.17
C TYR A 622 1.61 8.77 -6.06
N PHE A 623 1.48 10.08 -5.83
CA PHE A 623 2.39 10.77 -4.92
C PHE A 623 2.09 10.46 -3.46
N ALA A 624 3.13 10.20 -2.67
CA ALA A 624 2.98 10.06 -1.22
C ALA A 624 2.50 11.37 -0.59
N ARG A 625 1.88 11.29 0.60
CA ARG A 625 1.20 12.41 1.25
C ARG A 625 1.63 12.63 2.67
#